data_AF-A0A2N9VR47-F1
#
_entry.id   AF-A0A2N9VR47-F1
#
_cell.length_a   1.000
_cell.length_b   1.000
_cell.length_c   1.000
_cell.angle_alpha   90.00
_cell.angle_beta   90.00
_cell.angle_gamma   90.00
#
_symmetry.space_group_name_H-M   'P 1'
#
loop_
_entity.id
_entity.type
_entity.pdbx_description
1 polymer ?
#
loop_
_entity_poly.entity_id
_entity_poly.type
_entity_poly.pdbx_seq_one_letter_code
_entity_poly.pdbx_strand_id
1 'polypeptide(L)' 'MKIQIQRIDDDDWLIFPNEIIERHQLKVGDELEVVETESGIALKPVHNPIGDGPKVIIKPI' A
#
# COMPACT_ATOMS: atom_id res chain seq x y z
N MET A 1 -15.37 4.83 -1.75
CA MET A 1 -14.11 4.90 -0.99
C MET A 1 -13.03 5.48 -1.91
N LYS A 2 -12.20 6.40 -1.43
CA LYS A 2 -11.16 7.06 -2.23
C LYS A 2 -9.79 6.74 -1.62
N ILE A 3 -8.91 6.17 -2.42
CA ILE A 3 -7.49 5.99 -2.11
C ILE A 3 -6.73 6.96 -3.02
N GLN A 4 -5.67 7.58 -2.49
CA GLN A 4 -4.85 8.51 -3.25
C GLN A 4 -3.45 7.94 -3.43
N ILE A 5 -2.87 8.18 -4.60
CA ILE A 5 -1.45 7.95 -4.86
C ILE A 5 -0.79 9.31 -4.87
N GLN A 6 0.26 9.48 -4.07
CA GLN A 6 1.08 10.69 -4.06
C GLN A 6 2.54 10.30 -4.19
N ARG A 7 3.26 10.95 -5.10
CA ARG A 7 4.72 10.81 -5.18
C ARG A 7 5.37 11.78 -4.20
N ILE A 8 6.22 11.25 -3.32
CA ILE A 8 6.99 12.02 -2.33
C ILE A 8 8.44 11.61 -2.49
N ASP A 9 9.29 12.58 -2.83
CA ASP A 9 10.68 12.35 -3.24
C ASP A 9 10.77 11.33 -4.39
N ASP A 10 11.45 10.19 -4.17
CA ASP A 10 11.62 9.10 -5.13
C ASP A 10 10.62 7.95 -4.93
N ASP A 11 9.73 8.04 -3.94
CA ASP A 11 8.80 6.98 -3.56
C ASP A 11 7.34 7.31 -3.92
N ASP A 12 6.57 6.28 -4.29
CA ASP A 12 5.12 6.37 -4.47
C ASP A 12 4.38 5.93 -3.20
N TRP A 13 3.52 6.81 -2.69
CA TRP A 13 2.84 6.64 -1.41
C TRP A 13 1.36 6.41 -1.63
N LEU A 14 0.81 5.43 -0.91
CA LEU A 14 -0.62 5.18 -0.87
C LEU A 14 -1.21 5.77 0.40
N ILE A 15 -2.17 6.66 0.20
CA ILE A 15 -2.86 7.32 1.29
C ILE A 15 -4.24 6.71 1.46
N PHE A 16 -4.44 6.10 2.63
CA PHE A 16 -5.64 5.35 2.96
C PHE A 16 -6.49 6.08 4.00
N PRO A 17 -7.82 6.00 3.90
CA PRO A 17 -8.70 6.36 5.01
C PRO A 17 -8.38 5.51 6.25
N ASN A 18 -8.49 6.10 7.44
CA ASN A 18 -8.21 5.42 8.71
C ASN A 18 -9.04 4.13 8.87
N GLU A 19 -10.29 4.12 8.38
CA GLU A 19 -11.15 2.92 8.42
C GLU A 19 -10.56 1.70 7.70
N ILE A 20 -9.73 1.91 6.65
CA ILE A 20 -9.10 0.83 5.89
C ILE A 20 -7.86 0.33 6.60
N ILE A 21 -7.10 1.25 7.18
CA ILE A 21 -5.93 0.93 8.01
C ILE A 21 -6.38 0.04 9.18
N GLU A 22 -7.43 0.45 9.89
CA GLU A 22 -7.98 -0.31 11.03
C GLU A 22 -8.57 -1.66 10.60
N ARG A 23 -9.41 -1.69 9.56
CA ARG A 23 -10.08 -2.91 9.09
C ARG A 23 -9.10 -4.00 8.66
N HIS A 24 -7.99 -3.61 8.06
CA HIS A 24 -6.97 -4.52 7.55
C HIS A 24 -5.77 -4.68 8.50
N GLN A 25 -5.85 -4.12 9.71
CA GLN A 25 -4.79 -4.17 10.72
C GLN A 25 -3.44 -3.67 10.19
N LEU A 26 -3.48 -2.73 9.27
CA LEU A 26 -2.31 -2.09 8.69
C LEU A 26 -1.78 -1.02 9.64
N LYS A 27 -0.51 -0.70 9.53
CA LYS A 27 0.12 0.39 10.26
C LYS A 27 0.76 1.37 9.31
N VAL A 28 0.83 2.62 9.77
CA VAL A 28 1.57 3.68 9.08
C VAL A 28 3.03 3.25 8.97
N GLY A 29 3.58 3.30 7.76
CA GLY A 29 4.94 2.83 7.48
C GLY A 29 5.05 1.36 7.11
N ASP A 30 3.95 0.58 7.11
CA ASP A 30 3.99 -0.76 6.53
C ASP A 30 4.24 -0.66 5.01
N GLU A 31 5.08 -1.58 4.52
CA GLU A 31 5.30 -1.78 3.09
C GLU A 31 4.25 -2.75 2.53
N LEU A 32 3.62 -2.35 1.43
CA LEU A 32 2.74 -3.21 0.65
C LEU A 32 3.39 -3.55 -0.68
N GLU A 33 3.32 -4.82 -1.05
CA GLU A 33 3.64 -5.28 -2.39
C GLU A 33 2.43 -5.06 -3.30
N VAL A 34 2.70 -4.49 -4.47
CA VAL A 34 1.71 -4.32 -5.54
C VAL A 34 1.70 -5.59 -6.39
N VAL A 35 0.56 -6.28 -6.41
CA VAL A 35 0.36 -7.50 -7.20
C VAL A 35 -0.67 -7.22 -8.28
N GLU A 36 -0.27 -7.38 -9.55
CA GLU A 36 -1.22 -7.40 -10.66
C GLU A 36 -2.06 -8.69 -10.63
N THR A 37 -3.35 -8.52 -10.84
CA THR A 37 -4.36 -9.57 -10.89
C THR A 37 -5.19 -9.39 -12.17
N GLU A 38 -5.92 -10.43 -12.57
CA GLU A 38 -6.79 -10.36 -13.75
C GLU A 38 -7.83 -9.23 -13.67
N SER A 39 -8.21 -8.83 -12.45
CA SER A 39 -9.21 -7.77 -12.20
C SER A 39 -8.61 -6.39 -11.91
N GLY A 40 -7.29 -6.24 -11.90
CA GLY A 40 -6.62 -5.00 -11.52
C GLY A 40 -5.50 -5.22 -10.51
N ILE A 41 -5.40 -4.36 -9.49
CA ILE A 41 -4.27 -4.34 -8.56
C ILE A 41 -4.72 -4.79 -7.17
N ALA A 42 -3.95 -5.68 -6.55
CA ALA A 42 -4.07 -6.06 -5.15
C ALA A 42 -2.84 -5.59 -4.37
N LEU A 43 -3.05 -5.20 -3.12
CA LEU A 43 -1.98 -4.80 -2.20
C LEU A 43 -1.83 -5.84 -1.11
N LYS A 44 -0.62 -6.35 -0.91
CA LYS A 44 -0.33 -7.38 0.08
C LYS A 44 0.70 -6.89 1.09
N PRO A 45 0.48 -7.06 2.41
CA PRO A 45 1.47 -6.71 3.40
C PRO A 45 2.75 -7.55 3.23
N VAL A 46 3.90 -6.89 3.16
CA VAL A 46 5.20 -7.56 3.02
C VAL A 46 5.59 -8.21 4.35
N HIS A 47 5.19 -9.46 4.57
CA HIS A 47 5.64 -10.25 5.73
C HIS A 47 7.01 -10.92 5.48
N ASN A 48 7.37 -11.11 4.22
CA ASN A 48 8.66 -11.58 3.75
C ASN A 48 8.82 -11.05 2.31
N PRO A 49 9.78 -10.18 2.00
CA PRO A 49 9.94 -9.64 0.66
C PRO A 49 10.41 -10.78 -0.25
N ILE A 50 9.46 -11.45 -0.92
CA ILE A 50 9.75 -12.56 -1.83
C ILE A 50 10.06 -12.04 -3.25
N GLY A 51 9.86 -10.75 -3.52
CA GLY A 51 10.17 -10.15 -4.82
C GLY A 51 10.68 -8.71 -4.76
N ASP A 52 11.49 -8.36 -5.75
CA ASP A 52 11.93 -6.98 -6.08
C ASP A 52 10.80 -6.17 -6.76
N GLY A 53 9.53 -6.51 -6.48
CA GLY A 53 8.36 -5.84 -7.04
C GLY A 53 8.19 -4.41 -6.51
N PRO A 54 7.40 -3.57 -7.19
CA PRO A 54 7.14 -2.20 -6.73
C PRO A 54 6.47 -2.22 -5.36
N LYS A 55 7.01 -1.39 -4.46
CA LYS A 55 6.57 -1.26 -3.07
C LYS A 55 5.98 0.12 -2.85
N VAL A 56 5.01 0.19 -1.94
CA VAL A 56 4.36 1.43 -1.53
C VAL A 56 4.24 1.48 -0.02
N ILE A 57 4.38 2.69 0.53
CA ILE A 57 4.33 2.94 1.97
C ILE A 57 2.95 3.51 2.34
N ILE A 58 2.37 2.99 3.43
CA ILE A 58 1.08 3.46 3.96
C ILE A 58 1.24 4.77 4.73
N LYS A 59 0.39 5.76 4.40
CA LYS A 59 0.08 6.91 5.26
C LYS A 59 -1.41 7.12 5.49
N PRO A 60 -1.81 7.65 6.66
CA PRO A 60 -3.19 8.03 6.92
C PRO A 60 -3.52 9.39 6.29
N ILE A 61 -4.80 9.59 5.94
CA ILE A 61 -5.44 10.91 5.69
C ILE A 61 -6.00 11.46 7.00
#